data_AF-A0A395T596-F1
#
_entry.id   AF-A0A395T596-F1
#
_cell.length_a   1.000
_cell.length_b   1.000
_cell.length_c   1.000
_cell.angle_alpha   90.00
_cell.angle_beta   90.00
_cell.angle_gamma   90.00
#
_symmetry.space_group_name_H-M   'P 1'
#
loop_
_entity.id
_entity.type
_entity.pdbx_description
1 polymer ?
#
loop_
_entity_poly.entity_id
_entity_poly.type
_entity_poly.pdbx_seq_one_letter_code
_entity_poly.pdbx_strand_id
1 'polypeptide(L)'
;PLEALGRPSFPLDEWKRQYSNIKDHEEAMKFFWENFNFEEWSLWKVDYKYNDELTLTFMSNNLIGGFNNRLEGSRKYIFGCAAVYGENNDSVIQGAFVIRGQEHVPAFDVAPDWESYEFTKLDPTKEEDRQFVSDAWGWEKGITVNGKEYKLADGKVFK
;
A
#
# COMPACT_ATOMS: atom_id res chain seq x y z
N PRO A 1 9.80 15.20 9.06
CA PRO A 1 11.02 14.89 8.27
C PRO A 1 10.81 14.97 6.75
N LEU A 2 9.72 14.41 6.22
CA LEU A 2 9.46 14.35 4.77
C LEU A 2 9.32 15.73 4.08
N GLU A 3 8.79 16.74 4.77
CA GLU A 3 8.70 18.10 4.24
C GLU A 3 10.07 18.71 3.89
N ALA A 4 11.14 18.30 4.59
CA ALA A 4 12.50 18.79 4.33
C ALA A 4 13.06 18.31 2.98
N LEU A 5 12.44 17.31 2.33
CA LEU A 5 12.81 16.82 1.01
C LEU A 5 12.36 17.75 -0.12
N GLY A 6 11.62 18.81 0.19
CA GLY A 6 11.13 19.78 -0.79
C GLY A 6 10.00 19.24 -1.67
N ARG A 7 9.60 20.06 -2.64
CA ARG A 7 8.51 19.71 -3.57
C ARG A 7 8.96 18.59 -4.51
N PRO A 8 8.16 17.54 -4.69
CA PRO A 8 8.46 16.50 -5.65
C PRO A 8 8.29 17.01 -7.08
N SER A 9 9.02 16.41 -8.03
CA SER A 9 8.86 16.65 -9.47
C SER A 9 7.47 16.27 -9.96
N PHE A 10 6.90 15.20 -9.41
CA PHE A 10 5.52 14.78 -9.63
C PHE A 10 4.70 14.82 -8.33
N PRO A 11 3.59 15.59 -8.26
CA PRO A 11 2.79 15.72 -7.04
C PRO A 11 1.89 14.51 -6.80
N LEU A 12 1.92 13.96 -5.58
CA LEU A 12 1.12 12.80 -5.21
C LEU A 12 -0.40 13.02 -5.34
N ASP A 13 -0.88 14.25 -5.14
CA ASP A 13 -2.31 14.57 -5.31
C ASP A 13 -2.78 14.36 -6.77
N GLU A 14 -1.89 14.51 -7.75
CA GLU A 14 -2.18 14.17 -9.15
C GLU A 14 -2.40 12.67 -9.30
N TRP A 15 -1.51 11.85 -8.72
CA TRP A 15 -1.68 10.40 -8.71
C TRP A 15 -3.01 9.97 -8.10
N LYS A 16 -3.33 10.47 -6.90
CA LYS A 16 -4.56 10.15 -6.18
C LYS A 16 -5.81 10.47 -7.00
N ARG A 17 -5.77 11.57 -7.75
CA ARG A 17 -6.82 11.97 -8.68
C ARG A 17 -6.92 10.99 -9.85
N GLN A 18 -5.81 10.68 -10.52
CA GLN A 18 -5.80 9.78 -11.67
C GLN A 18 -6.21 8.36 -11.30
N TYR A 19 -5.70 7.83 -10.19
CA TYR A 19 -6.11 6.53 -9.63
C TYR A 19 -7.62 6.42 -9.41
N SER A 20 -8.31 7.54 -9.11
CA SER A 20 -9.77 7.55 -8.92
C SER A 20 -10.56 7.73 -10.24
N ASN A 21 -9.97 8.41 -11.21
CA ASN A 21 -10.65 8.88 -12.41
C ASN A 21 -10.48 7.91 -13.59
N ILE A 22 -9.26 7.39 -13.79
CA ILE A 22 -8.97 6.41 -14.81
C ILE A 22 -9.68 5.11 -14.43
N LYS A 23 -10.53 4.60 -15.33
CA LYS A 23 -11.37 3.41 -15.08
C LYS A 23 -10.69 2.12 -15.47
N ASP A 24 -9.79 2.21 -16.44
CA ASP A 24 -8.94 1.10 -16.85
C ASP A 24 -7.71 1.03 -15.93
N HIS A 25 -7.56 -0.10 -15.23
CA HIS A 25 -6.47 -0.27 -14.25
C HIS A 25 -5.09 -0.26 -14.92
N GLU A 26 -4.96 -0.86 -16.11
CA GLU A 26 -3.69 -0.88 -16.85
C GLU A 26 -3.28 0.52 -17.28
N GLU A 27 -4.22 1.35 -17.73
CA GLU A 27 -3.99 2.76 -18.05
C GLU A 27 -3.58 3.55 -16.80
N ALA A 28 -4.22 3.32 -15.65
CA ALA A 28 -3.87 3.98 -14.40
C ALA A 28 -2.44 3.60 -13.95
N MET A 29 -2.09 2.32 -14.03
CA MET A 29 -0.74 1.86 -13.69
C MET A 29 0.30 2.36 -14.68
N LYS A 30 -0.01 2.40 -15.98
CA LYS A 30 0.88 3.00 -16.98
C LYS A 30 1.16 4.47 -16.65
N PHE A 31 0.12 5.23 -16.33
CA PHE A 31 0.27 6.62 -15.88
C PHE A 31 1.17 6.73 -14.66
N PHE A 32 1.01 5.87 -13.65
CA PHE A 32 1.88 5.85 -12.47
C PHE A 32 3.36 5.66 -12.83
N TRP A 33 3.68 4.62 -13.61
CA TRP A 33 5.07 4.29 -13.95
C TRP A 33 5.73 5.32 -14.86
N GLU A 34 4.97 6.02 -15.72
CA GLU A 34 5.51 7.06 -16.61
C GLU A 34 5.79 8.38 -15.89
N ASN A 35 5.15 8.65 -14.75
CA ASN A 35 5.19 9.96 -14.08
C ASN A 35 6.01 9.99 -12.78
N PHE A 36 6.16 8.87 -12.06
CA PHE A 36 6.88 8.87 -10.79
C PHE A 36 8.40 8.84 -10.96
N ASN A 37 9.09 9.75 -10.27
CA ASN A 37 10.54 9.68 -10.08
C ASN A 37 10.88 8.84 -8.84
N PHE A 38 11.41 7.63 -9.03
CA PHE A 38 11.75 6.74 -7.92
C PHE A 38 13.06 7.09 -7.18
N GLU A 39 13.76 8.15 -7.58
CA GLU A 39 14.78 8.77 -6.72
C GLU A 39 14.11 9.60 -5.60
N GLU A 40 12.92 10.14 -5.85
CA GLU A 40 12.15 10.94 -4.90
C GLU A 40 11.09 10.13 -4.14
N TRP A 41 10.62 9.05 -4.73
CA TRP A 41 9.57 8.18 -4.20
C TRP A 41 10.07 6.75 -4.05
N SER A 42 9.58 6.03 -3.06
CA SER A 42 9.87 4.60 -2.92
C SER A 42 8.61 3.79 -2.73
N LEU A 43 8.67 2.53 -3.14
CA LEU A 43 7.58 1.56 -3.05
C LEU A 43 7.85 0.57 -1.93
N TRP A 44 6.80 0.20 -1.22
CA TRP A 44 6.88 -0.67 -0.05
C TRP A 44 5.74 -1.67 -0.04
N LYS A 45 6.09 -2.94 0.13
CA LYS A 45 5.18 -3.98 0.57
C LYS A 45 5.04 -3.87 2.09
N VAL A 46 3.81 -3.94 2.57
CA VAL A 46 3.44 -3.82 3.98
C VAL A 46 2.65 -5.06 4.38
N ASP A 47 3.26 -5.93 5.19
CA ASP A 47 2.65 -7.17 5.68
C ASP A 47 2.30 -7.03 7.16
N TYR A 48 1.10 -7.44 7.57
CA TYR A 48 0.77 -7.50 9.00
C TYR A 48 1.44 -8.69 9.67
N LYS A 49 2.04 -8.47 10.85
CA LYS A 49 2.85 -9.50 11.53
C LYS A 49 2.02 -10.55 12.28
N TYR A 50 0.83 -10.18 12.75
CA TYR A 50 0.02 -11.01 13.66
C TYR A 50 -1.21 -11.61 12.96
N ASN A 51 -1.00 -12.20 11.78
CA ASN A 51 -2.11 -12.76 10.98
C ASN A 51 -2.86 -13.89 11.71
N ASP A 52 -2.19 -14.59 12.63
CA ASP A 52 -2.77 -15.62 13.49
C ASP A 52 -3.77 -15.08 14.53
N GLU A 53 -3.76 -13.77 14.80
CA GLU A 53 -4.74 -13.11 15.66
C GLU A 53 -5.99 -12.62 14.89
N LEU A 54 -5.98 -12.70 13.56
CA LEU A 54 -7.09 -12.24 12.72
C LEU A 54 -8.26 -13.23 12.79
N THR A 55 -9.44 -12.71 13.14
CA THR A 55 -10.66 -13.50 13.32
C THR A 55 -11.65 -13.27 12.20
N LEU A 56 -12.46 -12.21 12.24
CA LEU A 56 -13.47 -11.95 11.21
C LEU A 56 -12.90 -11.00 10.15
N THR A 57 -13.09 -11.29 8.86
CA THR A 57 -12.51 -10.49 7.76
C THR A 57 -12.92 -9.02 7.82
N PHE A 58 -14.15 -8.71 8.26
CA PHE A 58 -14.58 -7.32 8.46
C PHE A 58 -13.84 -6.64 9.63
N MET A 59 -13.47 -7.38 10.68
CA MET A 59 -12.66 -6.87 11.79
C MET A 59 -11.23 -6.61 11.32
N SER A 60 -10.66 -7.54 10.53
CA SER A 60 -9.38 -7.34 9.85
C SER A 60 -9.40 -6.10 8.96
N ASN A 61 -10.49 -5.88 8.19
CA ASN A 61 -10.63 -4.68 7.37
C ASN A 61 -10.75 -3.40 8.23
N ASN A 62 -11.40 -3.48 9.39
CA ASN A 62 -11.45 -2.37 10.34
C ASN A 62 -10.07 -2.02 10.92
N LEU A 63 -9.18 -3.00 11.11
CA LEU A 63 -7.78 -2.74 11.50
C LEU A 63 -7.06 -1.89 10.45
N ILE A 64 -7.23 -2.22 9.16
CA ILE A 64 -6.69 -1.41 8.05
C ILE A 64 -7.25 0.02 8.11
N GLY A 65 -8.55 0.17 8.37
CA GLY A 65 -9.18 1.49 8.51
C GLY A 65 -8.62 2.30 9.68
N GLY A 66 -8.43 1.65 10.82
CA GLY A 66 -7.80 2.26 12.00
C GLY A 66 -6.38 2.73 11.70
N PHE A 67 -5.58 1.90 11.01
CA PHE A 67 -4.22 2.25 10.59
C PHE A 67 -4.22 3.46 9.65
N ASN A 68 -5.07 3.44 8.61
CA ASN A 68 -5.25 4.57 7.70
C ASN A 68 -5.59 5.88 8.42
N ASN A 69 -6.50 5.84 9.41
CA ASN A 69 -6.86 7.04 10.19
C ASN A 69 -5.66 7.61 10.96
N ARG A 70 -4.77 6.75 11.46
CA ARG A 70 -3.56 7.16 12.17
C ARG A 70 -2.46 7.66 11.21
N LEU A 71 -2.46 7.22 9.96
CA LEU A 71 -1.58 7.71 8.89
C LEU A 71 -1.94 9.11 8.36
N GLU A 72 -3.04 9.72 8.80
CA GLU A 72 -3.55 10.97 8.25
C GLU A 72 -2.52 12.13 8.32
N GLY A 73 -1.66 12.17 9.34
CA GLY A 73 -0.59 13.17 9.44
C GLY A 73 0.46 13.07 8.32
N SER A 74 0.55 11.92 7.65
CA SER A 74 1.44 11.67 6.51
C SER A 74 0.73 11.72 5.17
N ARG A 75 -0.58 12.05 5.11
CA ARG A 75 -1.41 12.00 3.90
C ARG A 75 -0.78 12.62 2.65
N LYS A 76 -0.04 13.72 2.78
CA LYS A 76 0.61 14.41 1.66
C LYS A 76 1.78 13.63 1.03
N TYR A 77 2.29 12.63 1.73
CA TYR A 77 3.52 11.92 1.39
C TYR A 77 3.33 10.42 1.18
N ILE A 78 2.12 9.90 1.33
CA ILE A 78 1.83 8.47 1.21
C ILE A 78 0.52 8.23 0.46
N PHE A 79 0.57 7.24 -0.42
CA PHE A 79 -0.58 6.60 -1.04
C PHE A 79 -0.38 5.09 -0.97
N GLY A 80 -1.46 4.34 -0.82
CA GLY A 80 -1.39 2.91 -1.01
C GLY A 80 -2.70 2.20 -0.79
N CYS A 81 -2.66 0.90 -1.00
CA CYS A 81 -3.79 0.01 -0.81
C CYS A 81 -3.36 -1.12 0.13
N ALA A 82 -4.20 -1.44 1.09
CA ALA A 82 -4.05 -2.62 1.93
C ALA A 82 -5.35 -3.42 1.89
N ALA A 83 -5.21 -4.74 1.89
CA ALA A 83 -6.29 -5.68 1.71
C ALA A 83 -6.23 -6.81 2.75
N VAL A 84 -7.40 -7.35 3.04
CA VAL A 84 -7.59 -8.62 3.73
C VAL A 84 -7.71 -9.69 2.67
N TYR A 85 -6.87 -10.71 2.75
CA TYR A 85 -6.93 -11.88 1.88
C TYR A 85 -7.26 -13.12 2.71
N GLY A 86 -8.21 -13.94 2.28
CA GLY A 86 -8.64 -15.16 2.95
C GLY A 86 -10.09 -15.15 3.40
N GLU A 87 -10.36 -15.85 4.49
CA GLU A 87 -11.69 -16.01 5.07
C GLU A 87 -11.64 -15.87 6.60
N ASN A 88 -12.81 -15.99 7.25
CA ASN A 88 -12.87 -15.85 8.70
C ASN A 88 -12.00 -16.91 9.40
N ASN A 89 -11.17 -16.47 10.33
CA ASN A 89 -10.20 -17.22 11.13
C ASN A 89 -9.00 -17.75 10.34
N ASP A 90 -8.87 -17.33 9.07
CA ASP A 90 -7.79 -17.75 8.18
C ASP A 90 -7.61 -16.68 7.11
N SER A 91 -7.08 -15.54 7.55
CA SER A 91 -6.83 -14.39 6.68
C SER A 91 -5.48 -13.76 6.97
N VAL A 92 -4.99 -12.99 6.01
CA VAL A 92 -3.77 -12.20 6.12
C VAL A 92 -4.04 -10.77 5.68
N ILE A 93 -3.29 -9.81 6.22
CA ILE A 93 -3.32 -8.42 5.76
C ILE A 93 -2.01 -8.10 5.04
N GLN A 94 -2.14 -7.58 3.81
CA GLN A 94 -1.01 -7.16 3.00
C GLN A 94 -1.38 -5.94 2.16
N GLY A 95 -0.40 -5.08 1.85
CA GLY A 95 -0.60 -3.92 1.01
C GLY A 95 0.65 -3.47 0.27
N ALA A 96 0.45 -2.53 -0.65
CA ALA A 96 1.50 -1.83 -1.37
C ALA A 96 1.32 -0.32 -1.22
N PHE A 97 2.40 0.39 -0.89
CA PHE A 97 2.40 1.83 -0.65
C PHE A 97 3.52 2.50 -1.41
N VAL A 98 3.25 3.69 -1.95
CA VAL A 98 4.26 4.64 -2.43
C VAL A 98 4.40 5.76 -1.41
N ILE A 99 5.64 6.08 -1.05
CA ILE A 99 5.96 7.11 -0.08
C ILE A 99 6.97 8.11 -0.62
N ARG A 100 6.95 9.33 -0.10
CA ARG A 100 8.01 10.30 -0.33
C ARG A 100 9.28 9.86 0.39
N GLY A 101 10.42 9.96 -0.28
CA GLY A 101 11.72 9.59 0.27
C GLY A 101 12.02 8.11 0.12
N GLN A 102 13.13 7.68 0.73
CA GLN A 102 13.71 6.35 0.52
C GLN A 102 13.62 5.43 1.74
N GLU A 103 13.11 5.94 2.86
CA GLU A 103 12.94 5.25 4.14
C GLU A 103 11.47 5.26 4.54
N HIS A 104 10.94 4.14 5.03
CA HIS A 104 9.52 4.03 5.40
C HIS A 104 9.18 4.72 6.71
N VAL A 105 10.06 4.65 7.72
CA VAL A 105 9.77 5.14 9.08
C VAL A 105 9.21 6.57 9.08
N PRO A 106 9.80 7.57 8.39
CA PRO A 106 9.27 8.94 8.40
C PRO A 106 7.88 9.13 7.78
N ALA A 107 7.37 8.14 7.05
CA ALA A 107 6.04 8.15 6.46
C ALA A 107 5.01 7.43 7.35
N PHE A 108 5.43 6.39 8.08
CA PHE A 108 4.53 5.51 8.84
C PHE A 108 4.55 5.75 10.35
N ASP A 109 5.61 6.32 10.93
CA ASP A 109 5.78 6.50 12.39
C ASP A 109 4.75 7.42 13.05
N VAL A 110 4.03 8.22 12.27
CA VAL A 110 2.85 8.97 12.71
C VAL A 110 1.75 8.05 13.26
N ALA A 111 1.68 6.80 12.77
CA ALA A 111 0.77 5.78 13.26
C ALA A 111 1.49 4.92 14.32
N PRO A 112 1.14 5.00 15.61
CA PRO A 112 1.88 4.32 16.69
C PRO A 112 1.96 2.79 16.59
N ASP A 113 1.08 2.18 15.80
CA ASP A 113 1.03 0.73 15.56
C ASP A 113 1.71 0.31 14.26
N TRP A 114 2.50 1.18 13.62
CA TRP A 114 3.27 0.85 12.41
C TRP A 114 4.20 -0.36 12.61
N GLU A 115 4.74 -0.55 13.82
CA GLU A 115 5.61 -1.69 14.15
C GLU A 115 4.88 -3.04 14.11
N SER A 116 3.55 -3.06 14.10
CA SER A 116 2.76 -4.28 13.86
C SER A 116 2.81 -4.76 12.41
N TYR A 117 3.48 -3.99 11.54
CA TYR A 117 3.69 -4.32 10.14
C TYR A 117 5.17 -4.51 9.83
N GLU A 118 5.44 -5.34 8.82
CA GLU A 118 6.74 -5.51 8.21
C GLU A 118 6.79 -4.75 6.88
N PHE A 119 7.89 -4.04 6.65
CA PHE A 119 8.08 -3.17 5.50
C PHE A 119 9.20 -3.70 4.62
N THR A 120 8.85 -4.14 3.41
CA THR A 120 9.82 -4.57 2.41
C THR A 120 9.88 -3.56 1.28
N LYS A 121 11.06 -2.98 1.04
CA LYS A 121 11.25 -2.03 -0.06
C LYS A 121 11.19 -2.77 -1.38
N LEU A 122 10.41 -2.24 -2.31
CA LEU A 122 10.21 -2.79 -3.65
C LEU A 122 11.10 -2.07 -4.67
N ASP A 123 11.57 -2.81 -5.65
CA ASP A 123 12.41 -2.32 -6.74
C ASP A 123 11.55 -1.97 -7.97
N PRO A 124 11.40 -0.69 -8.32
CA PRO A 124 10.57 -0.26 -9.45
C PRO A 124 11.11 -0.72 -10.81
N THR A 125 12.33 -1.27 -10.87
CA THR A 125 12.93 -1.82 -12.09
C THR A 125 12.68 -3.32 -12.27
N LYS A 126 12.23 -4.02 -11.22
CA LYS A 126 11.88 -5.43 -11.27
C LYS A 126 10.43 -5.61 -11.68
N GLU A 127 10.20 -6.41 -12.71
CA GLU A 127 8.85 -6.67 -13.21
C GLU A 127 7.95 -7.33 -12.16
N GLU A 128 8.51 -8.20 -11.32
CA GLU A 128 7.79 -8.87 -10.22
C GLU A 128 7.25 -7.87 -9.20
N ASP A 129 8.05 -6.88 -8.81
CA ASP A 129 7.66 -5.85 -7.85
C ASP A 129 6.66 -4.86 -8.46
N ARG A 130 6.83 -4.52 -9.75
CA ARG A 130 5.86 -3.71 -10.50
C ARG A 130 4.50 -4.41 -10.61
N GLN A 131 4.51 -5.72 -10.90
CA GLN A 131 3.32 -6.54 -10.95
C GLN A 131 2.65 -6.64 -9.57
N PHE A 132 3.43 -6.80 -8.50
CA PHE A 132 2.92 -6.80 -7.14
C PHE A 132 2.16 -5.50 -6.81
N VAL A 133 2.74 -4.35 -7.13
CA VAL A 133 2.09 -3.04 -6.92
C VAL A 133 0.82 -2.92 -7.74
N SER A 134 0.86 -3.33 -9.02
CA SER A 134 -0.31 -3.35 -9.89
C SER A 134 -1.43 -4.22 -9.31
N ASP A 135 -1.12 -5.43 -8.87
CA ASP A 135 -2.11 -6.38 -8.34
C ASP A 135 -2.71 -5.89 -7.01
N ALA A 136 -1.88 -5.34 -6.12
CA ALA A 136 -2.33 -4.78 -4.84
C ALA A 136 -3.21 -3.54 -5.02
N TRP A 137 -2.97 -2.73 -6.06
CA TRP A 137 -3.74 -1.52 -6.33
C TRP A 137 -4.96 -1.77 -7.23
N GLY A 138 -5.02 -2.92 -7.90
CA GLY A 138 -6.12 -3.29 -8.81
C GLY A 138 -7.34 -3.92 -8.12
N TRP A 139 -7.20 -4.46 -6.91
CA TRP A 139 -8.30 -5.07 -6.14
C TRP A 139 -8.98 -6.28 -6.79
N GLU A 140 -8.27 -7.02 -7.65
CA GLU A 140 -8.85 -8.17 -8.35
C GLU A 140 -8.23 -9.51 -7.93
N LYS A 141 -6.92 -9.54 -7.68
CA LYS A 141 -6.19 -10.79 -7.49
C LYS A 141 -6.06 -11.17 -6.02
N GLY A 142 -6.11 -12.48 -5.77
CA GLY A 142 -5.62 -13.04 -4.51
C GLY A 142 -4.09 -13.05 -4.44
N ILE A 143 -3.56 -13.52 -3.33
CA ILE A 143 -2.11 -13.63 -3.10
C ILE A 143 -1.72 -15.04 -2.65
N THR A 144 -0.43 -15.36 -2.77
CA THR A 144 0.13 -16.58 -2.18
C THR A 144 1.03 -16.20 -1.00
N VAL A 145 0.76 -16.77 0.16
CA VAL A 145 1.58 -16.61 1.37
C VAL A 145 1.96 -18.00 1.88
N ASN A 146 3.26 -18.26 2.02
CA ASN A 146 3.80 -19.54 2.49
C ASN A 146 3.26 -20.77 1.72
N GLY A 147 3.09 -20.63 0.40
CA GLY A 147 2.59 -21.70 -0.48
C GLY A 147 1.08 -21.92 -0.44
N LYS A 148 0.33 -21.08 0.29
CA LYS A 148 -1.13 -21.11 0.35
C LYS A 148 -1.73 -19.91 -0.36
N GLU A 149 -2.75 -20.17 -1.18
CA GLU A 149 -3.51 -19.14 -1.88
C GLU A 149 -4.59 -18.53 -0.98
N TYR A 150 -4.65 -17.21 -0.97
CA TYR A 150 -5.65 -16.41 -0.25
C TYR A 150 -6.38 -15.51 -1.23
N LYS A 151 -7.70 -15.68 -1.35
CA LYS A 151 -8.55 -14.83 -2.20
C LYS A 151 -8.71 -13.45 -1.56
N LEU A 152 -8.84 -12.40 -2.36
CA LEU A 152 -9.20 -11.07 -1.84
C LEU A 152 -10.58 -11.13 -1.17
N ALA A 153 -10.66 -10.66 0.07
CA ALA A 153 -11.90 -10.59 0.84
C ALA A 153 -12.47 -9.17 0.89
N ASP A 154 -11.62 -8.19 1.24
CA ASP A 154 -11.98 -6.78 1.39
C ASP A 154 -10.70 -5.93 1.41
N GLY A 155 -10.81 -4.61 1.35
CA GLY A 155 -9.67 -3.74 1.63
C GLY A 155 -9.96 -2.25 1.53
N LYS A 156 -8.90 -1.45 1.66
CA LYS A 156 -8.97 0.01 1.74
C LYS A 156 -7.82 0.70 1.04
N VAL A 157 -8.15 1.75 0.32
CA VAL A 157 -7.19 2.73 -0.19
C VAL A 157 -6.92 3.79 0.86
N PHE A 158 -5.64 4.12 1.06
CA PHE A 158 -5.20 5.35 1.71
C PHE A 158 -4.77 6.34 0.63
N LYS A 159 -5.60 7.36 0.42
CA LYS A 159 -5.37 8.47 -0.51
C LYS A 159 -5.90 9.72 0.14
#